data_AF-A0A0R3LAW5-F1
#
_entry.id   AF-A0A0R3LAW5-F1
#
_cell.length_a   1.000
_cell.length_b   1.000
_cell.length_c   1.000
_cell.angle_alpha   90.00
_cell.angle_beta   90.00
_cell.angle_gamma   90.00
#
_symmetry.space_group_name_H-M   'P 1'
#
loop_
_entity.id
_entity.type
_entity.pdbx_description
1 polymer ?
#
loop_
_entity_poly.entity_id
_entity_poly.type
_entity_poly.pdbx_seq_one_letter_code
_entity_poly.pdbx_strand_id
1 'polypeptide(L)'
;MVKCGAGAAILLIACGFATVRFGSGLQMPATTTRDGTLITLSRYLREPVPDVVLVGSSITFRLKEEYFATAGLRNLALAGGSPVTGLEIVANQSQLPKFILVEANVLTRPTDAALVERYSRGDTEPLFFRPVRAAVAAYEQRLHASVTHEQVVLNLRKLTEQPPSDFDNRVYADRALQQFNAEDPADAARINAKRIEELIRMVEHRGARVLLFELPYSEPIEGSRYAATTREIVHAAFPDTKRWLPVEVNRSELRWADGVHLDERSAVIVTQAMERTLALVRTVK
;
A
#
# COMPACT_ATOMS: atom_id res chain seq x y z
N MET A 1 16.40 21.77 51.58
CA MET A 1 16.89 21.10 50.34
C MET A 1 16.19 19.77 50.03
N VAL A 2 15.71 18.99 51.01
CA VAL A 2 15.09 17.67 50.77
C VAL A 2 13.74 17.71 50.03
N LYS A 3 12.95 18.79 50.16
CA LYS A 3 11.62 18.90 49.53
C LYS A 3 11.66 19.10 48.00
N CYS A 4 12.74 19.65 47.45
CA CYS A 4 12.87 19.86 46.01
C CYS A 4 13.36 18.60 45.28
N GLY A 5 14.16 17.75 45.93
CA GLY A 5 14.63 16.47 45.38
C GLY A 5 13.50 15.44 45.22
N ALA A 6 12.57 15.38 46.17
CA ALA A 6 11.42 14.47 46.09
C ALA A 6 10.46 14.85 44.95
N GLY A 7 10.22 16.15 44.73
CA GLY A 7 9.40 16.64 43.62
C GLY A 7 9.99 16.32 42.25
N ALA A 8 11.30 16.53 42.08
CA ALA A 8 12.01 16.21 40.85
C ALA A 8 12.03 14.68 40.57
N ALA A 9 12.22 13.86 41.61
CA ALA A 9 12.18 12.41 41.47
C ALA A 9 10.80 11.88 41.08
N ILE A 10 9.72 12.42 41.68
CA ILE A 10 8.34 12.06 41.29
C ILE A 10 8.05 12.50 39.85
N LEU A 11 8.50 13.69 39.45
CA LEU A 11 8.31 14.16 38.07
C LEU A 11 9.08 13.29 37.07
N LEU A 12 10.32 12.90 37.38
CA LEU A 12 11.13 12.03 36.52
C LEU A 12 10.59 10.61 36.46
N ILE A 13 10.05 10.08 37.55
CA ILE A 13 9.37 8.77 37.56
C ILE A 13 8.06 8.87 36.77
N ALA A 14 7.29 9.95 36.92
CA ALA A 14 6.07 10.17 36.13
C ALA A 14 6.38 10.35 34.64
N CYS A 15 7.42 11.10 34.28
CA CYS A 15 7.89 11.25 32.90
C CYS A 15 8.46 9.93 32.36
N GLY A 16 9.18 9.15 33.17
CA GLY A 16 9.69 7.83 32.79
C GLY A 16 8.54 6.84 32.56
N PHE A 17 7.55 6.81 33.43
CA PHE A 17 6.35 6.00 33.28
C PHE A 17 5.52 6.44 32.08
N ALA A 18 5.39 7.75 31.86
CA ALA A 18 4.73 8.31 30.68
C ALA A 18 5.50 7.97 29.39
N THR A 19 6.82 8.01 29.39
CA THR A 19 7.64 7.69 28.21
C THR A 19 7.59 6.19 27.89
N VAL A 20 7.64 5.33 28.91
CA VAL A 20 7.53 3.87 28.73
C VAL A 20 6.10 3.45 28.33
N ARG A 21 5.06 4.17 28.80
CA ARG A 21 3.66 3.84 28.53
C ARG A 21 3.06 4.53 27.30
N PHE A 22 3.61 5.69 26.89
CA PHE A 22 3.07 6.53 25.80
C PHE A 22 4.09 6.86 24.71
N GLY A 23 5.39 6.57 24.91
CA GLY A 23 6.45 6.85 23.93
C GLY A 23 6.35 6.03 22.63
N SER A 24 5.57 4.95 22.63
CA SER A 24 5.24 4.20 21.41
C SER A 24 4.08 4.79 20.60
N GLY A 25 3.37 5.79 21.15
CA GLY A 25 2.16 6.39 20.55
C GLY A 25 2.37 7.76 19.90
N LEU A 26 3.52 8.40 20.14
CA LEU A 26 3.93 9.61 19.43
C LEU A 26 4.75 9.17 18.21
N GLN A 27 4.06 8.99 17.08
CA GLN A 27 4.73 8.83 15.79
C GLN A 27 5.56 10.10 15.56
N MET A 28 6.89 9.94 15.56
CA MET A 28 7.75 10.97 14.99
C MET A 28 7.41 11.13 13.50
N PRO A 29 7.56 12.33 12.92
CA PRO A 29 7.30 12.56 11.51
C PRO A 29 8.01 11.50 10.68
N ALA A 30 7.37 11.01 9.62
CA ALA A 30 7.90 9.91 8.82
C ALA A 30 9.29 10.28 8.26
N THR A 31 10.33 9.75 8.87
CA THR A 31 11.72 9.91 8.41
C THR A 31 12.14 8.76 7.52
N THR A 32 11.36 7.67 7.52
CA THR A 32 11.62 6.46 6.75
C THR A 32 10.37 5.97 6.03
N THR A 33 10.54 5.17 4.98
CA THR A 33 9.44 4.52 4.27
C THR A 33 8.60 3.62 5.20
N ARG A 34 9.23 3.03 6.21
CA ARG A 34 8.54 2.25 7.26
C ARG A 34 7.57 3.10 8.05
N ASP A 35 7.94 4.34 8.38
CA ASP A 35 7.06 5.26 9.10
C ASP A 35 5.86 5.67 8.24
N GLY A 36 6.08 5.90 6.94
CA GLY A 36 5.00 6.19 5.97
C GLY A 36 3.96 5.06 5.87
N THR A 37 4.42 3.80 5.85
CA THR A 37 3.55 2.62 5.90
C THR A 37 2.69 2.60 7.17
N LEU A 38 3.28 2.86 8.33
CA LEU A 38 2.56 2.86 9.61
C LEU A 38 1.54 4.00 9.70
N ILE A 39 1.84 5.18 9.15
CA ILE A 39 0.89 6.30 9.05
C ILE A 39 -0.32 5.89 8.21
N THR A 40 -0.09 5.26 7.06
CA THR A 40 -1.16 4.89 6.13
C THR A 40 -2.10 3.83 6.72
N LEU A 41 -1.55 2.80 7.36
CA LEU A 41 -2.34 1.80 8.09
C LEU A 41 -3.09 2.40 9.28
N SER A 42 -2.47 3.35 9.99
CA SER A 42 -3.12 4.06 11.10
C SER A 42 -4.30 4.91 10.63
N ARG A 43 -4.16 5.60 9.48
CA ARG A 43 -5.24 6.36 8.84
C ARG A 43 -6.40 5.45 8.46
N TYR A 44 -6.12 4.29 7.85
CA TYR A 44 -7.16 3.32 7.47
C TYR A 44 -8.03 2.86 8.66
N LEU A 45 -7.45 2.70 9.85
CA LEU A 45 -8.22 2.31 11.05
C LEU A 45 -9.00 3.46 11.69
N ARG A 46 -8.58 4.70 11.49
CA ARG A 46 -9.13 5.87 12.19
C ARG A 46 -10.12 6.67 11.34
N GLU A 47 -9.95 6.64 10.03
CA GLU A 47 -10.79 7.34 9.07
C GLU A 47 -12.00 6.47 8.68
N PRO A 48 -13.06 7.05 8.10
CA PRO A 48 -14.16 6.28 7.55
C PRO A 48 -13.67 5.24 6.53
N VAL A 49 -14.33 4.08 6.50
CA VAL A 49 -13.96 2.99 5.59
C VAL A 49 -14.00 3.49 4.15
N PRO A 50 -12.89 3.36 3.39
CA PRO A 50 -12.84 3.79 2.00
C PRO A 50 -13.75 2.94 1.11
N ASP A 51 -14.16 3.50 -0.03
CA ASP A 51 -14.89 2.76 -1.06
C ASP A 51 -13.97 1.77 -1.78
N VAL A 52 -12.69 2.14 -1.96
CA VAL A 52 -11.69 1.38 -2.71
C VAL A 52 -10.39 1.32 -1.93
N VAL A 53 -9.82 0.12 -1.84
CA VAL A 53 -8.50 -0.10 -1.24
C VAL A 53 -7.58 -0.78 -2.23
N LEU A 54 -6.35 -0.28 -2.38
CA LEU A 54 -5.26 -1.00 -3.04
C LEU A 54 -4.40 -1.67 -1.98
N VAL A 55 -4.05 -2.93 -2.20
CA VAL A 55 -3.06 -3.66 -1.41
C VAL A 55 -1.99 -4.19 -2.36
N GLY A 56 -0.72 -4.03 -1.98
CA GLY A 56 0.38 -4.27 -2.89
C GLY A 56 1.75 -4.22 -2.23
N SER A 57 2.79 -4.31 -3.06
CA SER A 57 4.18 -4.22 -2.65
C SER A 57 4.73 -2.80 -2.85
N SER A 58 6.05 -2.65 -2.95
CA SER A 58 6.69 -1.38 -3.32
C SER A 58 6.29 -0.87 -4.69
N ILE A 59 5.74 -1.70 -5.58
CA ILE A 59 5.31 -1.28 -6.91
C ILE A 59 4.02 -0.46 -6.79
N THR A 60 2.96 -1.04 -6.20
CA THR A 60 1.71 -0.31 -5.94
C THR A 60 1.91 0.86 -4.99
N PHE A 61 2.86 0.77 -4.04
CA PHE A 61 3.20 1.90 -3.16
C PHE A 61 3.60 3.18 -3.91
N ARG A 62 4.08 3.07 -5.17
CA ARG A 62 4.40 4.23 -6.02
C ARG A 62 3.17 4.93 -6.59
N LEU A 63 2.02 4.27 -6.60
CA LEU A 63 0.76 4.86 -7.06
C LEU A 63 0.15 5.68 -5.93
N LYS A 64 0.57 6.94 -5.81
CA LYS A 64 0.14 7.80 -4.70
C LYS A 64 -1.38 8.03 -4.75
N GLU A 65 -2.01 8.18 -3.59
CA GLU A 65 -3.47 8.34 -3.47
C GLU A 65 -3.97 9.54 -4.27
N GLU A 66 -3.23 10.65 -4.26
CA GLU A 66 -3.56 11.88 -4.98
C GLU A 66 -3.53 11.74 -6.51
N TYR A 67 -2.99 10.65 -7.06
CA TYR A 67 -3.03 10.39 -8.50
C TYR A 67 -4.41 9.90 -8.95
N PHE A 68 -5.19 9.34 -8.03
CA PHE A 68 -6.51 8.78 -8.28
C PHE A 68 -7.58 9.87 -8.14
N ALA A 69 -8.47 9.96 -9.12
CA ALA A 69 -9.66 10.81 -9.06
C ALA A 69 -10.80 10.15 -8.28
N THR A 70 -10.73 8.84 -8.04
CA THR A 70 -11.71 8.10 -7.25
C THR A 70 -11.66 8.57 -5.79
N ALA A 71 -12.72 9.29 -5.39
CA ALA A 71 -12.91 9.70 -4.01
C ALA A 71 -13.01 8.47 -3.07
N GLY A 72 -12.46 8.62 -1.87
CA GLY A 72 -12.48 7.55 -0.87
C GLY A 72 -11.64 6.34 -1.26
N LEU A 73 -10.58 6.53 -2.05
CA LEU A 73 -9.56 5.52 -2.32
C LEU A 73 -8.42 5.61 -1.31
N ARG A 74 -7.91 4.45 -0.87
CA ARG A 74 -6.72 4.34 -0.04
C ARG A 74 -5.72 3.35 -0.62
N ASN A 75 -4.44 3.67 -0.54
CA ASN A 75 -3.37 2.78 -0.96
C ASN A 75 -2.65 2.20 0.26
N LEU A 76 -2.98 0.96 0.62
CA LEU A 76 -2.36 0.23 1.73
C LEU A 76 -1.19 -0.65 1.30
N ALA A 77 -0.62 -0.41 0.12
CA ALA A 77 0.56 -1.13 -0.32
C ALA A 77 1.76 -0.87 0.59
N LEU A 78 2.61 -1.88 0.73
CA LEU A 78 3.72 -1.86 1.68
C LEU A 78 5.03 -1.84 0.91
N ALA A 79 5.81 -0.77 1.04
CA ALA A 79 7.13 -0.71 0.45
C ALA A 79 8.03 -1.85 0.98
N GLY A 80 8.44 -2.75 0.09
CA GLY A 80 9.21 -3.94 0.44
C GLY A 80 8.41 -5.05 1.15
N GLY A 81 7.09 -4.88 1.28
CA GLY A 81 6.19 -5.84 1.92
C GLY A 81 5.40 -6.71 0.94
N SER A 82 4.46 -7.48 1.48
CA SER A 82 3.62 -8.41 0.73
C SER A 82 2.20 -7.86 0.55
N PRO A 83 1.59 -7.97 -0.66
CA PRO A 83 0.16 -7.67 -0.86
C PRO A 83 -0.74 -8.44 0.11
N VAL A 84 -0.33 -9.65 0.51
CA VAL A 84 -1.08 -10.52 1.43
C VAL A 84 -1.22 -9.88 2.81
N THR A 85 -0.22 -9.11 3.27
CA THR A 85 -0.29 -8.41 4.56
C THR A 85 -1.38 -7.36 4.58
N GLY A 86 -1.44 -6.51 3.55
CA GLY A 86 -2.49 -5.50 3.42
C GLY A 86 -3.88 -6.15 3.28
N LEU A 87 -3.99 -7.20 2.47
CA LEU A 87 -5.24 -7.92 2.27
C LEU A 87 -5.75 -8.55 3.57
N GLU A 88 -4.86 -9.15 4.37
CA GLU A 88 -5.23 -9.77 5.64
C GLU A 88 -5.65 -8.75 6.69
N ILE A 89 -4.97 -7.59 6.76
CA ILE A 89 -5.40 -6.47 7.60
C ILE A 89 -6.81 -6.01 7.22
N VAL A 90 -7.10 -5.84 5.92
CA VAL A 90 -8.43 -5.44 5.44
C VAL A 90 -9.46 -6.53 5.77
N ALA A 91 -9.15 -7.79 5.52
CA ALA A 91 -10.05 -8.92 5.75
C ALA A 91 -10.45 -9.08 7.21
N ASN A 92 -9.58 -8.70 8.14
CA ASN A 92 -9.84 -8.76 9.58
C ASN A 92 -10.62 -7.55 10.13
N GLN A 93 -10.87 -6.51 9.33
CA GLN A 93 -11.71 -5.40 9.78
C GLN A 93 -13.18 -5.81 9.88
N SER A 94 -13.95 -5.17 10.78
CA SER A 94 -15.38 -5.41 10.93
C SER A 94 -16.22 -4.88 9.77
N GLN A 95 -15.80 -3.76 9.19
CA GLN A 95 -16.37 -3.16 8.00
C GLN A 95 -15.36 -3.27 6.84
N LEU A 96 -15.86 -3.55 5.64
CA LEU A 96 -15.02 -3.76 4.45
C LEU A 96 -15.27 -2.65 3.41
N PRO A 97 -14.23 -2.30 2.63
CA PRO A 97 -14.42 -1.48 1.44
C PRO A 97 -15.27 -2.21 0.40
N LYS A 98 -15.89 -1.46 -0.53
CA LYS A 98 -16.66 -2.04 -1.64
C LYS A 98 -15.75 -2.79 -2.61
N PHE A 99 -14.58 -2.23 -2.90
CA PHE A 99 -13.59 -2.81 -3.80
C PHE A 99 -12.24 -2.95 -3.10
N ILE A 100 -11.61 -4.11 -3.28
CA ILE A 100 -10.24 -4.37 -2.87
C ILE A 100 -9.47 -4.75 -4.13
N LEU A 101 -8.45 -3.97 -4.47
CA LEU A 101 -7.57 -4.21 -5.60
C LEU A 101 -6.27 -4.81 -5.05
N VAL A 102 -5.90 -6.00 -5.51
CA VAL A 102 -4.75 -6.75 -5.01
C VAL A 102 -3.68 -6.86 -6.11
N GLU A 103 -2.48 -6.34 -5.84
CA GLU A 103 -1.32 -6.50 -6.70
C GLU A 103 -0.89 -7.97 -6.76
N ALA A 104 -0.65 -8.49 -7.95
CA ALA A 104 -0.20 -9.87 -8.18
C ALA A 104 1.28 -10.00 -8.61
N ASN A 105 2.01 -8.89 -8.66
CA ASN A 105 3.37 -8.83 -9.16
C ASN A 105 4.43 -9.48 -8.25
N VAL A 106 4.33 -9.26 -6.93
CA VAL A 106 5.37 -9.63 -5.95
C VAL A 106 4.78 -10.54 -4.89
N LEU A 107 4.90 -11.85 -5.11
CA LEU A 107 4.35 -12.88 -4.22
C LEU A 107 5.40 -13.72 -3.49
N THR A 108 6.66 -13.30 -3.47
CA THR A 108 7.70 -14.01 -2.68
C THR A 108 7.85 -13.50 -1.26
N ARG A 109 7.27 -12.33 -0.96
CA ARG A 109 7.36 -11.72 0.38
C ARG A 109 6.38 -12.42 1.33
N PRO A 110 6.83 -12.83 2.54
CA PRO A 110 5.94 -13.41 3.54
C PRO A 110 4.96 -12.35 4.07
N THR A 111 3.84 -12.81 4.61
CA THR A 111 2.94 -11.98 5.39
C THR A 111 3.64 -11.47 6.65
N ASP A 112 3.57 -10.17 6.92
CA ASP A 112 4.05 -9.59 8.17
C ASP A 112 3.00 -9.80 9.28
N ALA A 113 3.15 -10.90 10.01
CA ALA A 113 2.23 -11.28 11.08
C ALA A 113 2.15 -10.21 12.20
N ALA A 114 3.22 -9.47 12.46
CA ALA A 114 3.23 -8.44 13.50
C ALA A 114 2.40 -7.22 13.07
N LEU A 115 2.49 -6.82 11.79
CA LEU A 115 1.60 -5.78 11.24
C LEU A 115 0.15 -6.26 11.19
N VAL A 116 -0.10 -7.50 10.77
CA VAL A 116 -1.45 -8.06 10.78
C VAL A 116 -2.01 -8.00 12.20
N GLU A 117 -1.32 -8.55 13.19
CA GLU A 117 -1.78 -8.57 14.58
C GLU A 117 -2.08 -7.15 15.11
N ARG A 118 -1.18 -6.21 14.85
CA ARG A 118 -1.30 -4.82 15.31
C ARG A 118 -2.49 -4.08 14.69
N TYR A 119 -2.75 -4.29 13.41
CA TYR A 119 -3.75 -3.52 12.66
C TYR A 119 -5.06 -4.28 12.40
N SER A 120 -5.14 -5.57 12.76
CA SER A 120 -6.35 -6.39 12.67
C SER A 120 -7.15 -6.43 13.96
N ARG A 121 -6.49 -6.24 15.11
CA ARG A 121 -7.17 -6.02 16.37
C ARG A 121 -7.71 -4.60 16.33
N GLY A 122 -9.01 -4.46 16.07
CA GLY A 122 -9.69 -3.19 16.27
C GLY A 122 -9.48 -2.81 17.73
N ASP A 123 -8.51 -1.92 18.00
CA ASP A 123 -8.10 -1.57 19.34
C ASP A 123 -9.34 -1.15 20.13
N THR A 124 -9.82 -2.03 21.01
CA THR A 124 -10.68 -1.69 22.14
C THR A 124 -9.81 -0.91 23.11
N GLU A 125 -9.41 0.28 22.69
CA GLU A 125 -8.60 1.17 23.50
C GLU A 125 -9.48 1.85 24.55
N PRO A 126 -8.96 2.09 25.78
CA PRO A 126 -9.74 2.70 26.85
C PRO A 126 -10.29 4.06 26.42
N LEU A 127 -11.60 4.25 26.60
CA LEU A 127 -12.35 5.49 26.26
C LEU A 127 -11.69 6.78 26.78
N PHE A 128 -10.89 6.69 27.84
CA PHE A 128 -10.24 7.80 28.52
C PHE A 128 -9.25 8.60 27.65
N PHE A 129 -8.61 7.98 26.65
CA PHE A 129 -7.57 8.64 25.85
C PHE A 129 -8.07 9.29 24.56
N ARG A 130 -9.37 9.18 24.27
CA ARG A 130 -9.98 9.74 23.04
C ARG A 130 -9.76 11.25 22.86
N PRO A 131 -9.88 12.13 23.89
CA PRO A 131 -9.75 13.57 23.67
C PRO A 131 -8.33 13.99 23.32
N VAL A 132 -7.33 13.45 24.02
CA VAL A 132 -5.91 13.77 23.80
C VAL A 132 -5.47 13.27 22.42
N ARG A 133 -5.87 12.06 22.04
CA ARG A 133 -5.54 11.52 20.72
C ARG A 133 -6.30 12.19 19.60
N ALA A 134 -7.55 12.63 19.81
CA ALA A 134 -8.28 13.43 18.84
C ALA A 134 -7.59 14.77 18.59
N ALA A 135 -7.05 15.40 19.64
CA ALA A 135 -6.24 16.61 19.50
C ALA A 135 -4.93 16.35 18.74
N VAL A 136 -4.22 15.27 19.06
CA VAL A 136 -2.99 14.87 18.34
C VAL A 136 -3.30 14.50 16.88
N ALA A 137 -4.36 13.72 16.62
CA ALA A 137 -4.77 13.35 15.28
C ALA A 137 -5.21 14.57 14.46
N ALA A 138 -5.94 15.52 15.06
CA ALA A 138 -6.30 16.78 14.40
C ALA A 138 -5.06 17.65 14.11
N TYR A 139 -4.07 17.64 15.01
CA TYR A 139 -2.79 18.33 14.82
C TYR A 139 -1.95 17.69 13.70
N GLU A 140 -1.77 16.38 13.75
CA GLU A 140 -1.08 15.59 12.71
C GLU A 140 -1.79 15.71 11.36
N GLN A 141 -3.12 15.62 11.32
CA GLN A 141 -3.91 15.81 10.09
C GLN A 141 -3.77 17.23 9.53
N ARG A 142 -3.54 18.23 10.38
CA ARG A 142 -3.31 19.61 9.94
C ARG A 142 -1.89 19.83 9.41
N LEU A 143 -0.89 19.18 9.99
CA LEU A 143 0.51 19.27 9.56
C LEU A 143 0.83 18.37 8.35
N HIS A 144 0.15 17.23 8.25
CA HIS A 144 0.34 16.21 7.23
C HIS A 144 -0.96 15.96 6.45
N ALA A 145 -1.73 17.03 6.21
CA ALA A 145 -2.91 16.95 5.35
C ALA A 145 -2.48 16.37 4.00
N SER A 146 -2.95 15.16 3.70
CA SER A 146 -2.68 14.52 2.41
C SER A 146 -3.21 15.43 1.31
N VAL A 147 -2.36 15.74 0.33
CA VAL A 147 -2.77 16.54 -0.82
C VAL A 147 -3.88 15.79 -1.55
N THR A 148 -4.95 16.49 -1.90
CA THR A 148 -6.10 15.92 -2.61
C THR A 148 -5.86 15.90 -4.12
N HIS A 149 -6.57 15.03 -4.84
CA HIS A 149 -6.47 14.97 -6.30
C HIS A 149 -6.76 16.33 -6.96
N GLU A 150 -7.79 17.03 -6.47
CA GLU A 150 -8.21 18.34 -6.98
C GLU A 150 -7.09 19.39 -6.87
N GLN A 151 -6.22 19.27 -5.87
CA GLN A 151 -5.09 20.17 -5.68
C GLN A 151 -3.93 19.87 -6.64
N VAL A 152 -3.76 18.61 -7.08
CA VAL A 152 -2.62 18.21 -7.92
C VAL A 152 -2.97 17.99 -9.39
N VAL A 153 -4.25 17.86 -9.76
CA VAL A 153 -4.69 17.43 -11.09
C VAL A 153 -4.07 18.22 -12.24
N LEU A 154 -3.91 19.54 -12.09
CA LEU A 154 -3.28 20.39 -13.10
C LEU A 154 -1.78 20.07 -13.27
N ASN A 155 -1.09 19.76 -12.17
CA ASN A 155 0.32 19.37 -12.21
C ASN A 155 0.48 17.97 -12.78
N LEU A 156 -0.41 17.03 -12.42
CA LEU A 156 -0.42 15.67 -12.98
C LEU A 156 -0.63 15.69 -14.50
N ARG A 157 -1.57 16.54 -14.99
CA ARG A 157 -1.77 16.72 -16.43
C ARG A 157 -0.51 17.23 -17.12
N LYS A 158 0.09 18.30 -16.60
CA LYS A 158 1.35 18.85 -17.13
C LYS A 158 2.46 17.80 -17.14
N LEU A 159 2.54 16.96 -16.11
CA LEU A 159 3.52 15.89 -16.02
C LEU A 159 3.34 14.85 -17.13
N THR A 160 2.09 14.45 -17.43
CA THR A 160 1.81 13.48 -18.51
C THR A 160 2.02 14.05 -19.91
N GLU A 161 1.89 15.37 -20.09
CA GLU A 161 2.14 16.06 -21.36
C GLU A 161 3.64 16.19 -21.68
N GLN A 162 4.51 16.09 -20.69
CA GLN A 162 5.95 16.06 -20.90
C GLN A 162 6.38 14.77 -21.60
N PRO A 163 7.48 14.78 -22.37
CA PRO A 163 8.06 13.55 -22.90
C PRO A 163 8.52 12.64 -21.73
N PRO A 164 8.61 11.32 -21.96
CA PRO A 164 9.20 10.41 -20.99
C PRO A 164 10.62 10.84 -20.62
N SER A 165 11.02 10.60 -19.36
CA SER A 165 12.38 10.87 -18.89
C SER A 165 13.44 10.17 -19.75
N ASP A 166 14.57 10.84 -19.94
CA ASP A 166 15.77 10.35 -20.62
C ASP A 166 16.80 9.75 -19.63
N PHE A 167 16.44 9.62 -18.37
CA PHE A 167 17.29 9.02 -17.33
C PHE A 167 17.77 7.62 -17.73
N ASP A 168 19.10 7.45 -17.81
CA ASP A 168 19.71 6.15 -18.07
C ASP A 168 19.68 5.29 -16.79
N ASN A 169 18.75 4.33 -16.77
CA ASN A 169 18.54 3.41 -15.66
C ASN A 169 19.24 2.05 -15.85
N ARG A 170 20.04 1.85 -16.91
CA ARG A 170 20.54 0.52 -17.31
C ARG A 170 21.22 -0.24 -16.19
N VAL A 171 22.12 0.42 -15.45
CA VAL A 171 22.86 -0.20 -14.34
C VAL A 171 21.92 -0.71 -13.23
N TYR A 172 20.84 0.01 -12.95
CA TYR A 172 19.85 -0.38 -11.94
C TYR A 172 18.95 -1.50 -12.47
N ALA A 173 18.52 -1.40 -13.73
CA ALA A 173 17.71 -2.42 -14.40
C ALA A 173 18.45 -3.75 -14.54
N ASP A 174 19.73 -3.73 -14.91
CA ASP A 174 20.56 -4.95 -15.03
C ASP A 174 20.73 -5.63 -13.67
N ARG A 175 20.93 -4.86 -12.60
CA ARG A 175 21.00 -5.40 -11.24
C ARG A 175 19.68 -6.03 -10.82
N ALA A 176 18.55 -5.35 -11.08
CA ALA A 176 17.23 -5.89 -10.78
C ALA A 176 16.98 -7.18 -11.57
N LEU A 177 17.36 -7.21 -12.85
CA LEU A 177 17.22 -8.39 -13.70
C LEU A 177 18.03 -9.58 -13.17
N GLN A 178 19.28 -9.35 -12.75
CA GLN A 178 20.10 -10.40 -12.13
C GLN A 178 19.45 -10.94 -10.86
N GLN A 179 18.91 -10.07 -10.00
CA GLN A 179 18.22 -10.49 -8.78
C GLN A 179 16.96 -11.31 -9.09
N PHE A 180 16.13 -10.84 -10.01
CA PHE A 180 14.91 -11.53 -10.44
C PHE A 180 15.21 -12.86 -11.14
N ASN A 181 16.36 -13.01 -11.80
CA ASN A 181 16.76 -14.29 -12.37
C ASN A 181 17.42 -15.23 -11.35
N ALA A 182 17.96 -14.70 -10.25
CA ALA A 182 18.60 -15.50 -9.21
C ALA A 182 17.59 -16.09 -8.21
N GLU A 183 16.50 -15.37 -7.92
CA GLU A 183 15.42 -15.82 -7.02
C GLU A 183 14.52 -16.86 -7.72
N ASP A 184 14.14 -17.91 -7.00
CA ASP A 184 13.08 -18.85 -7.44
C ASP A 184 11.82 -18.51 -6.64
N PRO A 185 10.76 -17.98 -7.29
CA PRO A 185 9.58 -17.55 -6.57
C PRO A 185 8.60 -18.68 -6.27
N ALA A 186 8.82 -19.90 -6.78
CA ALA A 186 7.73 -20.82 -7.04
C ALA A 186 6.95 -21.25 -5.79
N ASP A 187 7.64 -21.61 -4.71
CA ASP A 187 6.99 -22.06 -3.47
C ASP A 187 6.29 -20.91 -2.75
N ALA A 188 6.98 -19.78 -2.58
CA ALA A 188 6.41 -18.61 -1.91
C ALA A 188 5.21 -18.04 -2.70
N ALA A 189 5.31 -17.98 -4.04
CA ALA A 189 4.22 -17.54 -4.89
C ALA A 189 3.00 -18.46 -4.79
N ARG A 190 3.18 -19.78 -4.75
CA ARG A 190 2.07 -20.73 -4.55
C ARG A 190 1.41 -20.56 -3.19
N ILE A 191 2.19 -20.43 -2.13
CA ILE A 191 1.69 -20.21 -0.76
C ILE A 191 0.87 -18.93 -0.70
N ASN A 192 1.42 -17.82 -1.23
CA ASN A 192 0.75 -16.53 -1.20
C ASN A 192 -0.46 -16.47 -2.13
N ALA A 193 -0.42 -17.08 -3.32
CA ALA A 193 -1.58 -17.17 -4.20
C ALA A 193 -2.75 -17.92 -3.54
N LYS A 194 -2.46 -19.05 -2.87
CA LYS A 194 -3.46 -19.77 -2.08
C LYS A 194 -4.01 -18.92 -0.94
N ARG A 195 -3.14 -18.21 -0.21
CA ARG A 195 -3.59 -17.32 0.87
C ARG A 195 -4.48 -16.18 0.36
N ILE A 196 -4.15 -15.60 -0.80
CA ILE A 196 -5.00 -14.60 -1.48
C ILE A 196 -6.36 -15.21 -1.81
N GLU A 197 -6.42 -16.43 -2.35
CA GLU A 197 -7.68 -17.11 -2.67
C GLU A 197 -8.58 -17.31 -1.43
N GLU A 198 -7.99 -17.72 -0.30
CA GLU A 198 -8.69 -17.84 0.98
C GLU A 198 -9.24 -16.49 1.48
N LEU A 199 -8.41 -15.45 1.44
CA LEU A 199 -8.79 -14.10 1.89
C LEU A 199 -9.85 -13.49 0.97
N ILE A 200 -9.76 -13.70 -0.35
CA ILE A 200 -10.78 -13.32 -1.32
C ILE A 200 -12.12 -13.92 -0.95
N ARG A 201 -12.18 -15.24 -0.74
CA ARG A 201 -13.43 -15.92 -0.34
C ARG A 201 -14.01 -15.34 0.94
N MET A 202 -13.17 -15.06 1.92
CA MET A 202 -13.58 -14.47 3.20
C MET A 202 -14.21 -13.08 3.02
N VAL A 203 -13.58 -12.18 2.26
CA VAL A 203 -14.08 -10.81 2.11
C VAL A 203 -15.25 -10.71 1.12
N GLU A 204 -15.28 -11.54 0.08
CA GLU A 204 -16.39 -11.57 -0.88
C GLU A 204 -17.66 -12.15 -0.25
N HIS A 205 -17.55 -13.13 0.64
CA HIS A 205 -18.69 -13.62 1.43
C HIS A 205 -19.32 -12.53 2.32
N ARG A 206 -18.53 -11.52 2.68
CA ARG A 206 -18.95 -10.37 3.49
C ARG A 206 -19.37 -9.16 2.65
N GLY A 207 -19.47 -9.32 1.33
CA GLY A 207 -20.04 -8.33 0.41
C GLY A 207 -19.03 -7.37 -0.24
N ALA A 208 -17.73 -7.52 0.00
CA ALA A 208 -16.72 -6.80 -0.77
C ALA A 208 -16.52 -7.46 -2.15
N ARG A 209 -15.97 -6.72 -3.12
CA ARG A 209 -15.52 -7.29 -4.40
C ARG A 209 -14.01 -7.21 -4.51
N VAL A 210 -13.34 -8.30 -4.85
CA VAL A 210 -11.89 -8.31 -5.02
C VAL A 210 -11.49 -8.44 -6.48
N LEU A 211 -10.60 -7.57 -6.92
CA LEU A 211 -9.99 -7.63 -8.25
C LEU A 211 -8.47 -7.75 -8.10
N LEU A 212 -7.86 -8.58 -8.93
CA LEU A 212 -6.41 -8.70 -9.05
C LEU A 212 -5.90 -7.75 -10.13
N PHE A 213 -4.71 -7.21 -9.98
CA PHE A 213 -4.07 -6.43 -11.04
C PHE A 213 -2.57 -6.70 -11.09
N GLU A 214 -2.00 -6.55 -12.28
CA GLU A 214 -0.56 -6.53 -12.50
C GLU A 214 -0.14 -5.14 -13.00
N LEU A 215 0.93 -4.61 -12.42
CA LEU A 215 1.59 -3.40 -12.92
C LEU A 215 2.71 -3.78 -13.90
N PRO A 216 2.96 -2.95 -14.93
CA PRO A 216 3.96 -3.27 -15.94
C PRO A 216 5.39 -3.14 -15.40
N TYR A 217 6.24 -4.12 -15.69
CA TYR A 217 7.70 -3.97 -15.56
C TYR A 217 8.34 -3.51 -16.87
N SER A 218 9.64 -3.19 -16.85
CA SER A 218 10.39 -3.09 -18.10
C SER A 218 10.45 -4.47 -18.78
N GLU A 219 10.56 -4.48 -20.10
CA GLU A 219 10.53 -5.72 -20.90
C GLU A 219 11.52 -6.81 -20.43
N PRO A 220 12.79 -6.49 -20.09
CA PRO A 220 13.71 -7.50 -19.58
C PRO A 220 13.26 -8.11 -18.24
N ILE A 221 12.67 -7.30 -17.36
CA ILE A 221 12.19 -7.75 -16.06
C ILE A 221 10.93 -8.60 -16.21
N GLU A 222 10.02 -8.28 -17.12
CA GLU A 222 8.83 -9.10 -17.39
C GLU A 222 9.18 -10.49 -17.91
N GLY A 223 10.24 -10.61 -18.70
CA GLY A 223 10.77 -11.86 -19.21
C GLY A 223 11.69 -12.60 -18.23
N SER A 224 11.94 -12.05 -17.05
CA SER A 224 12.78 -12.70 -16.04
C SER A 224 12.13 -13.97 -15.50
N ARG A 225 12.95 -14.90 -14.98
CA ARG A 225 12.46 -16.13 -14.36
C ARG A 225 11.45 -15.83 -13.25
N TYR A 226 11.74 -14.88 -12.37
CA TYR A 226 10.83 -14.48 -11.31
C TYR A 226 9.47 -14.04 -11.84
N ALA A 227 9.43 -13.05 -12.74
CA ALA A 227 8.17 -12.47 -13.20
C ALA A 227 7.34 -13.49 -14.00
N ALA A 228 8.00 -14.28 -14.86
CA ALA A 228 7.34 -15.32 -15.64
C ALA A 228 6.74 -16.41 -14.74
N THR A 229 7.52 -16.95 -13.79
CA THR A 229 7.05 -18.01 -12.90
C THR A 229 5.96 -17.51 -11.94
N THR A 230 6.08 -16.31 -11.38
CA THR A 230 5.02 -15.72 -10.55
C THR A 230 3.73 -15.54 -11.35
N ARG A 231 3.80 -14.96 -12.56
CA ARG A 231 2.63 -14.77 -13.42
C ARG A 231 1.95 -16.10 -13.75
N GLU A 232 2.73 -17.11 -14.16
CA GLU A 232 2.19 -18.45 -14.47
C GLU A 232 1.42 -19.03 -13.27
N ILE A 233 2.02 -18.99 -12.07
CA ILE A 233 1.41 -19.51 -10.85
C ILE A 233 0.12 -18.77 -10.51
N VAL A 234 0.12 -17.43 -10.58
CA VAL A 234 -1.06 -16.64 -10.22
C VAL A 234 -2.18 -16.82 -11.24
N HIS A 235 -1.88 -16.79 -12.53
CA HIS A 235 -2.90 -17.00 -13.55
C HIS A 235 -3.47 -18.43 -13.54
N ALA A 236 -2.67 -19.42 -13.16
CA ALA A 236 -3.17 -20.77 -12.90
C ALA A 236 -4.10 -20.83 -11.68
N ALA A 237 -3.80 -20.07 -10.61
CA ALA A 237 -4.64 -19.99 -9.42
C ALA A 237 -5.93 -19.17 -9.65
N PHE A 238 -5.89 -18.18 -10.56
CA PHE A 238 -7.01 -17.27 -10.85
C PHE A 238 -7.30 -17.20 -12.36
N PRO A 239 -7.85 -18.27 -12.96
CA PRO A 239 -8.07 -18.34 -14.41
C PRO A 239 -9.24 -17.49 -14.92
N ASP A 240 -10.15 -17.05 -14.03
CA ASP A 240 -11.28 -16.21 -14.43
C ASP A 240 -10.83 -14.78 -14.76
N THR A 241 -10.90 -14.42 -16.05
CA THR A 241 -10.54 -13.10 -16.56
C THR A 241 -11.34 -11.96 -15.94
N LYS A 242 -12.57 -12.21 -15.46
CA LYS A 242 -13.40 -11.18 -14.80
C LYS A 242 -12.89 -10.78 -13.42
N ARG A 243 -11.97 -11.57 -12.84
CA ARG A 243 -11.31 -11.27 -11.57
C ARG A 243 -10.14 -10.28 -11.75
N TRP A 244 -9.71 -10.03 -12.97
CA TRP A 244 -8.58 -9.15 -13.25
C TRP A 244 -9.06 -7.75 -13.64
N LEU A 245 -8.43 -6.73 -13.06
CA LEU A 245 -8.54 -5.34 -13.47
C LEU A 245 -7.45 -5.09 -14.54
N PRO A 246 -7.80 -5.04 -15.84
CA PRO A 246 -6.80 -4.79 -16.87
C PRO A 246 -6.23 -3.37 -16.77
N VAL A 247 -4.91 -3.28 -16.90
CA VAL A 247 -4.13 -2.04 -16.89
C VAL A 247 -3.57 -1.79 -18.28
N GLU A 248 -4.42 -1.27 -19.16
CA GLU A 248 -4.07 -1.01 -20.56
C GLU A 248 -3.35 0.33 -20.72
N VAL A 249 -2.06 0.26 -21.07
CA VAL A 249 -1.17 1.42 -21.21
C VAL A 249 -0.28 1.29 -22.44
N ASN A 250 0.05 2.42 -23.08
CA ASN A 250 1.07 2.43 -24.11
C ASN A 250 2.45 2.26 -23.45
N ARG A 251 3.05 1.07 -23.60
CA ARG A 251 4.33 0.74 -22.95
C ARG A 251 5.49 1.62 -23.39
N SER A 252 5.45 2.17 -24.60
CA SER A 252 6.51 3.07 -25.10
C SER A 252 6.61 4.39 -24.32
N GLU A 253 5.51 4.79 -23.68
CA GLU A 253 5.43 5.99 -22.84
C GLU A 253 5.98 5.77 -21.42
N LEU A 254 6.16 4.51 -21.01
CA LEU A 254 6.52 4.20 -19.64
C LEU A 254 8.03 4.21 -19.41
N ARG A 255 8.42 4.62 -18.22
CA ARG A 255 9.78 4.63 -17.70
C ARG A 255 9.77 4.10 -16.28
N TRP A 256 10.90 3.51 -15.90
CA TRP A 256 11.13 2.92 -14.59
C TRP A 256 12.42 3.47 -14.01
N ALA A 257 12.50 3.59 -12.69
CA ALA A 257 13.74 3.97 -12.02
C ALA A 257 14.79 2.85 -12.07
N ASP A 258 14.35 1.59 -12.05
CA ASP A 258 15.19 0.40 -11.94
C ASP A 258 14.65 -0.82 -12.72
N GLY A 259 13.74 -0.58 -13.67
CA GLY A 259 13.03 -1.63 -14.41
C GLY A 259 11.85 -2.27 -13.67
N VAL A 260 11.71 -2.05 -12.36
CA VAL A 260 10.63 -2.60 -11.52
C VAL A 260 9.67 -1.49 -11.11
N HIS A 261 10.20 -0.38 -10.59
CA HIS A 261 9.43 0.74 -10.06
C HIS A 261 9.24 1.81 -11.13
N LEU A 262 7.98 2.14 -11.43
CA LEU A 262 7.62 3.24 -12.33
C LEU A 262 8.18 4.58 -11.82
N ASP A 263 8.61 5.43 -12.75
CA ASP A 263 8.84 6.83 -12.41
C ASP A 263 7.52 7.57 -12.15
N GLU A 264 7.59 8.82 -11.69
CA GLU A 264 6.40 9.56 -11.28
C GLU A 264 5.41 9.75 -12.44
N ARG A 265 5.90 10.13 -13.62
CA ARG A 265 5.06 10.32 -14.81
C ARG A 265 4.36 9.02 -15.21
N SER A 266 5.09 7.91 -15.22
CA SER A 266 4.58 6.61 -15.63
C SER A 266 3.59 6.05 -14.61
N ALA A 267 3.82 6.29 -13.31
CA ALA A 267 2.86 5.97 -12.26
C ALA A 267 1.53 6.71 -12.47
N VAL A 268 1.56 8.00 -12.86
CA VAL A 268 0.33 8.77 -13.17
C VAL A 268 -0.39 8.19 -14.39
N ILE A 269 0.32 7.85 -15.46
CA ILE A 269 -0.28 7.22 -16.67
C ILE A 269 -0.97 5.90 -16.31
N VAL A 270 -0.31 5.07 -15.51
CA VAL A 270 -0.84 3.78 -15.06
C VAL A 270 -2.06 3.97 -14.15
N THR A 271 -2.00 4.89 -13.19
CA THR A 271 -3.15 5.24 -12.35
C THR A 271 -4.35 5.70 -13.19
N GLN A 272 -4.14 6.54 -14.20
CA GLN A 272 -5.21 6.97 -15.10
C GLN A 272 -5.83 5.81 -15.90
N ALA A 273 -5.03 4.80 -16.27
CA ALA A 273 -5.55 3.59 -16.89
C ALA A 273 -6.39 2.76 -15.92
N MET A 274 -5.89 2.55 -14.69
CA MET A 274 -6.63 1.85 -13.64
C MET A 274 -7.96 2.54 -13.32
N GLU A 275 -7.98 3.88 -13.24
CA GLU A 275 -9.19 4.69 -13.02
C GLU A 275 -10.25 4.45 -14.10
N ARG A 276 -9.87 4.47 -15.38
CA ARG A 276 -10.79 4.21 -16.49
C ARG A 276 -11.42 2.83 -16.36
N THR A 277 -10.61 1.80 -16.10
CA THR A 277 -11.09 0.43 -15.94
C THR A 277 -11.98 0.28 -14.70
N LEU A 278 -11.58 0.85 -13.56
CA LEU A 278 -12.33 0.78 -12.31
C LEU A 278 -13.70 1.47 -12.45
N ALA A 279 -13.77 2.61 -13.12
CA ALA A 279 -15.03 3.30 -13.41
C ALA A 279 -16.00 2.39 -14.18
N LEU A 280 -15.52 1.67 -15.21
CA LEU A 280 -16.33 0.71 -15.95
C LEU A 280 -16.84 -0.41 -15.05
N VAL A 281 -15.96 -1.01 -14.25
CA VAL A 281 -16.32 -2.12 -13.35
C VAL A 281 -17.35 -1.71 -12.30
N ARG A 282 -17.29 -0.46 -11.82
CA ARG A 282 -18.26 0.09 -10.84
C ARG A 282 -19.65 0.36 -11.43
N THR A 283 -19.76 0.51 -12.75
CA THR A 283 -21.05 0.77 -13.42
C THR A 283 -21.84 -0.50 -13.77
N VAL A 284 -21.17 -1.65 -13.83
CA VAL A 284 -21.81 -2.95 -14.08
C VAL A 284 -22.41 -3.46 -12.77
N LYS A 285 -23.74 -3.32 -12.63
CA LYS A 285 -24.54 -3.91 -11.54
C LYS A 285 -24.70 -5.42 -11.71
#